data_AF-A0A165D4X5-F1
#
_entry.id   AF-A0A165D4X5-F1
#
_cell.length_a   1.000
_cell.length_b   1.000
_cell.length_c   1.000
_cell.angle_alpha   90.00
_cell.angle_beta   90.00
_cell.angle_gamma   90.00
#
_symmetry.space_group_name_H-M   'P 1'
#
loop_
_entity.id
_entity.type
_entity.pdbx_description
1 polymer ?
#
loop_
_entity_poly.entity_id
_entity_poly.type
_entity_poly.pdbx_seq_one_letter_code
_entity_poly.pdbx_strand_id
1 'polypeptide(L)'
;MTGAAVAAASRLVPPPHPSDDDIERAPRRYWLFGSPISHSASPAFQNCILQATWQQDGREEYPATYALCDTSTVEDPGFLDRVRRDERFGGAGITMPLKVAVTHQLGPEHALDELNDVARAIGSVNTIVVVRNGETRRNIGTNTDFIGVLHAILRASAVQQSLSVGFYLGHPSPPRFVDSIYGIPCSAFVIGAGGACRSAILALHKLGLSPIYLLNRLAEETQEVVAHFEGVVDVKPLRTMLQWAQQSNARVVGEVGPVIAGVGCIPALPPVTAEEKMVYTLSQSFFAEPFDVALVAPTQDTVASATTILLPSKRIFLDMCYKPRLTPLLREAVQFDWHTIGGVEAMIEQGLAQARMWAASSKPLSSGLRPLLPDVLASASQEGDDGPISTIIEANARALAVQMSDIP
;
A
#
# COMPACT_ATOMS: atom_id res chain seq x y z
N MET A 1 22.44 -38.19 8.74
CA MET A 1 21.24 -38.35 7.91
C MET A 1 20.23 -37.29 8.30
N THR A 2 20.02 -36.30 7.45
CA THR A 2 18.76 -35.54 7.28
C THR A 2 18.93 -34.73 6.00
N GLY A 3 18.85 -35.43 4.87
CA GLY A 3 18.67 -34.78 3.58
C GLY A 3 17.25 -34.22 3.55
N ALA A 4 17.12 -32.90 3.72
CA ALA A 4 15.89 -32.21 3.39
C ALA A 4 15.76 -32.26 1.87
N ALA A 5 14.89 -33.16 1.39
CA ALA A 5 14.44 -33.15 0.02
C ALA A 5 13.80 -31.77 -0.23
N VAL A 6 14.40 -31.00 -1.15
CA VAL A 6 13.75 -29.85 -1.76
C VAL A 6 12.57 -30.43 -2.54
N ALA A 7 11.40 -30.48 -1.91
CA ALA A 7 10.16 -30.69 -2.62
C ALA A 7 10.06 -29.56 -3.65
N ALA A 8 10.03 -29.92 -4.94
CA ALA A 8 9.70 -28.98 -5.98
C ALA A 8 8.37 -28.31 -5.60
N ALA A 9 8.40 -27.04 -5.23
CA ALA A 9 7.20 -26.31 -4.86
C ALA A 9 6.25 -26.38 -6.06
N SER A 10 5.14 -27.13 -5.91
CA SER A 10 4.08 -27.16 -6.91
C SER A 10 3.67 -25.71 -7.18
N ARG A 11 3.67 -25.29 -8.46
CA ARG A 11 3.14 -23.96 -8.83
C ARG A 11 1.76 -23.79 -8.22
N LEU A 12 1.54 -22.69 -7.50
CA LEU A 12 0.22 -22.38 -6.98
C LEU A 12 -0.63 -21.98 -8.19
N VAL A 13 -1.74 -22.68 -8.38
CA VAL A 13 -2.68 -22.36 -9.45
C VAL A 13 -3.67 -21.35 -8.89
N PRO A 14 -3.81 -20.15 -9.48
CA PRO A 14 -4.83 -19.22 -9.02
C PRO A 14 -6.20 -19.88 -9.19
N PRO A 15 -7.14 -19.64 -8.26
CA PRO A 15 -8.50 -20.11 -8.46
C PRO A 15 -9.08 -19.49 -9.74
N PRO A 16 -9.97 -20.20 -10.45
CA PRO A 16 -10.66 -19.63 -11.59
C PRO A 16 -11.42 -18.38 -11.16
N HIS A 17 -11.59 -17.43 -12.09
CA HIS A 17 -12.53 -16.34 -11.86
C HIS A 17 -13.91 -16.93 -11.56
N PRO A 18 -14.62 -16.40 -10.55
CA PRO A 18 -15.95 -16.88 -10.22
C PRO A 18 -16.89 -16.66 -11.41
N SER A 19 -17.66 -17.68 -11.75
CA SER A 19 -18.72 -17.58 -12.76
C SER A 19 -19.90 -16.74 -12.24
N ASP A 20 -20.82 -16.37 -13.13
CA ASP A 20 -22.04 -15.64 -12.71
C ASP A 20 -22.86 -16.45 -11.70
N ASP A 21 -22.94 -17.78 -11.84
CA ASP A 21 -23.62 -18.68 -10.87
C ASP A 21 -22.88 -18.72 -9.53
N ASP A 22 -21.54 -18.74 -9.53
CA ASP A 22 -20.75 -18.65 -8.29
C ASP A 22 -21.01 -17.32 -7.57
N ILE A 23 -21.02 -16.20 -8.31
CA ILE A 23 -21.34 -14.87 -7.76
C ILE A 23 -22.77 -14.85 -7.24
N GLU A 24 -23.72 -15.42 -7.98
CA GLU A 24 -25.12 -15.44 -7.59
C GLU A 24 -25.35 -16.21 -6.29
N ARG A 25 -24.68 -17.36 -6.10
CA ARG A 25 -24.81 -18.20 -4.91
C ARG A 25 -23.93 -17.78 -3.74
N ALA A 26 -22.91 -16.98 -3.97
CA ALA A 26 -22.00 -16.53 -2.92
C ALA A 26 -22.75 -15.86 -1.75
N PRO A 27 -22.52 -16.28 -0.50
CA PRO A 27 -23.14 -15.68 0.68
C PRO A 27 -22.62 -14.26 0.93
N ARG A 28 -21.44 -13.92 0.38
CA ARG A 28 -20.84 -12.60 0.46
C ARG A 28 -20.05 -12.30 -0.81
N ARG A 29 -20.21 -11.09 -1.34
CA ARG A 29 -19.65 -10.65 -2.62
C ARG A 29 -18.75 -9.45 -2.43
N TYR A 30 -17.54 -9.55 -2.92
CA TYR A 30 -16.55 -8.49 -2.97
C TYR A 30 -16.31 -8.09 -4.41
N TRP A 31 -15.95 -6.83 -4.60
CA TRP A 31 -15.77 -6.26 -5.93
C TRP A 31 -14.47 -5.48 -6.03
N LEU A 32 -13.92 -5.38 -7.23
CA LEU A 32 -13.01 -4.31 -7.62
C LEU A 32 -13.74 -3.37 -8.56
N PHE A 33 -13.83 -2.10 -8.18
CA PHE A 33 -14.37 -1.04 -9.04
C PHE A 33 -13.26 -0.14 -9.59
N GLY A 34 -13.35 0.20 -10.86
CA GLY A 34 -12.42 1.07 -11.58
C GLY A 34 -12.41 0.77 -13.07
N SER A 35 -11.60 1.49 -13.85
CA SER A 35 -11.51 1.27 -15.29
C SER A 35 -10.18 1.78 -15.88
N PRO A 36 -9.54 1.05 -16.81
CA PRO A 36 -9.81 -0.34 -17.19
C PRO A 36 -9.23 -1.33 -16.17
N ILE A 37 -9.95 -2.41 -15.83
CA ILE A 37 -9.52 -3.38 -14.80
C ILE A 37 -9.48 -4.85 -15.23
N SER A 38 -9.70 -5.15 -16.51
CA SER A 38 -9.72 -6.51 -17.06
C SER A 38 -8.46 -7.34 -16.77
N HIS A 39 -7.29 -6.68 -16.65
CA HIS A 39 -6.00 -7.31 -16.39
C HIS A 39 -5.54 -7.18 -14.92
N SER A 40 -6.45 -6.87 -14.00
CA SER A 40 -6.15 -6.79 -12.58
C SER A 40 -5.84 -8.18 -12.01
N ALA A 41 -4.79 -8.26 -11.18
CA ALA A 41 -4.45 -9.48 -10.44
C ALA A 41 -5.27 -9.64 -9.15
N SER A 42 -5.99 -8.59 -8.72
CA SER A 42 -6.73 -8.59 -7.45
C SER A 42 -7.75 -9.72 -7.34
N PRO A 43 -8.52 -10.12 -8.38
CA PRO A 43 -9.47 -11.23 -8.25
C PRO A 43 -8.78 -12.56 -7.94
N ALA A 44 -7.69 -12.90 -8.62
CA ALA A 44 -6.97 -14.14 -8.35
C ALA A 44 -6.39 -14.15 -6.93
N PHE A 45 -5.78 -13.02 -6.53
CA PHE A 45 -5.20 -12.85 -5.19
C PHE A 45 -6.26 -12.95 -4.08
N GLN A 46 -7.35 -12.19 -4.19
CA GLN A 46 -8.39 -12.14 -3.17
C GLN A 46 -9.21 -13.44 -3.12
N ASN A 47 -9.57 -14.03 -4.26
CA ASN A 47 -10.26 -15.32 -4.25
C ASN A 47 -9.40 -16.45 -3.67
N CYS A 48 -8.08 -16.42 -3.85
CA CYS A 48 -7.17 -17.38 -3.20
C CYS A 48 -7.31 -17.32 -1.67
N ILE A 49 -7.31 -16.11 -1.10
CA ILE A 49 -7.47 -15.89 0.35
C ILE A 49 -8.87 -16.27 0.82
N LEU A 50 -9.90 -15.84 0.10
CA LEU A 50 -11.30 -16.09 0.47
C LEU A 50 -11.62 -17.59 0.47
N GLN A 51 -11.21 -18.33 -0.56
CA GLN A 51 -11.44 -19.77 -0.65
C GLN A 51 -10.66 -20.54 0.40
N ALA A 52 -9.39 -20.21 0.63
CA ALA A 52 -8.58 -20.89 1.65
C ALA A 52 -9.12 -20.64 3.06
N THR A 53 -9.55 -19.41 3.35
CA THR A 53 -10.19 -19.05 4.63
C THR A 53 -11.50 -19.81 4.82
N TRP A 54 -12.32 -19.91 3.75
CA TRP A 54 -13.58 -20.64 3.77
C TRP A 54 -13.41 -22.14 4.03
N GLN A 55 -12.41 -22.75 3.39
CA GLN A 55 -12.05 -24.16 3.60
C GLN A 55 -11.57 -24.42 5.03
N GLN A 56 -10.74 -23.52 5.58
CA GLN A 56 -10.26 -23.63 6.96
C GLN A 56 -11.41 -23.55 7.98
N ASP A 57 -12.44 -22.75 7.71
CA ASP A 57 -13.64 -22.63 8.55
C ASP A 57 -14.59 -23.84 8.44
N GLY A 58 -14.32 -24.82 7.56
CA GLY A 58 -15.12 -26.06 7.43
C GLY A 58 -16.53 -25.88 6.87
N ARG A 59 -16.76 -24.84 6.05
CA ARG A 59 -18.09 -24.50 5.51
C ARG A 59 -18.36 -25.18 4.15
N GLU A 60 -19.54 -25.77 3.99
CA GLU A 60 -19.86 -26.67 2.85
C GLU A 60 -20.69 -26.06 1.70
N GLU A 61 -21.27 -24.85 1.84
CA GLU A 61 -22.19 -24.29 0.82
C GLU A 61 -21.46 -23.62 -0.37
N TYR A 62 -21.06 -22.36 -0.24
CA TYR A 62 -20.38 -21.58 -1.29
C TYR A 62 -19.43 -20.55 -0.66
N PRO A 63 -18.18 -20.42 -1.13
CA PRO A 63 -17.26 -19.40 -0.62
C PRO A 63 -17.71 -17.99 -1.02
N ALA A 64 -17.20 -16.98 -0.30
CA ALA A 64 -17.30 -15.61 -0.76
C ALA A 64 -16.52 -15.41 -2.06
N THR A 65 -16.99 -14.49 -2.91
CA THR A 65 -16.40 -14.22 -4.23
C THR A 65 -15.81 -12.81 -4.31
N TYR A 66 -14.77 -12.64 -5.12
CA TYR A 66 -14.21 -11.35 -5.50
C TYR A 66 -14.22 -11.20 -7.03
N ALA A 67 -14.97 -10.24 -7.56
CA ALA A 67 -15.18 -10.05 -8.99
C ALA A 67 -14.85 -8.62 -9.47
N LEU A 68 -14.69 -8.45 -10.77
CA LEU A 68 -14.48 -7.14 -11.39
C LEU A 68 -15.82 -6.48 -11.69
N CYS A 69 -15.91 -5.16 -11.50
CA CYS A 69 -16.98 -4.34 -12.03
C CYS A 69 -16.35 -3.08 -12.65
N ASP A 70 -16.18 -3.11 -13.97
CA ASP A 70 -15.54 -2.03 -14.70
C ASP A 70 -16.45 -0.79 -14.72
N THR A 71 -15.95 0.32 -14.18
CA THR A 71 -16.64 1.61 -14.18
C THR A 71 -15.64 2.75 -13.99
N SER A 72 -15.90 3.86 -14.67
CA SER A 72 -15.07 5.06 -14.62
C SER A 72 -15.67 6.20 -13.81
N THR A 73 -16.86 6.00 -13.23
CA THR A 73 -17.64 7.04 -12.52
C THR A 73 -18.28 6.46 -11.26
N VAL A 74 -18.38 7.28 -10.22
CA VAL A 74 -19.04 6.91 -8.95
C VAL A 74 -20.56 7.07 -9.02
N GLU A 75 -21.05 7.71 -10.09
CA GLU A 75 -22.47 7.92 -10.40
C GLU A 75 -23.08 6.73 -11.17
N ASP A 76 -22.30 5.70 -11.50
CA ASP A 76 -22.78 4.51 -12.19
C ASP A 76 -23.85 3.78 -11.33
N PRO A 77 -25.08 3.57 -11.85
CA PRO A 77 -26.12 2.90 -11.10
C PRO A 77 -25.77 1.47 -10.71
N GLY A 78 -25.04 0.73 -11.56
CA GLY A 78 -24.59 -0.63 -11.28
C GLY A 78 -23.53 -0.69 -10.18
N PHE A 79 -22.69 0.33 -10.05
CA PHE A 79 -21.79 0.52 -8.90
C PHE A 79 -22.60 0.77 -7.63
N LEU A 80 -23.50 1.76 -7.64
CA LEU A 80 -24.30 2.11 -6.47
C LEU A 80 -25.24 0.98 -6.04
N ASP A 81 -25.88 0.27 -6.97
CA ASP A 81 -26.77 -0.86 -6.68
C ASP A 81 -26.01 -1.98 -5.97
N ARG A 82 -24.81 -2.33 -6.43
CA ARG A 82 -23.95 -3.32 -5.75
C ARG A 82 -23.54 -2.85 -4.37
N VAL A 83 -23.16 -1.58 -4.22
CA VAL A 83 -22.67 -1.05 -2.95
C VAL A 83 -23.79 -0.78 -1.95
N ARG A 84 -25.02 -0.45 -2.36
CA ARG A 84 -26.11 -0.07 -1.46
C ARG A 84 -27.25 -1.06 -1.37
N ARG A 85 -27.65 -1.66 -2.49
CA ARG A 85 -28.86 -2.51 -2.57
C ARG A 85 -28.55 -4.00 -2.42
N ASP A 86 -27.36 -4.45 -2.77
CA ASP A 86 -26.96 -5.84 -2.54
C ASP A 86 -26.68 -6.09 -1.05
N GLU A 87 -27.59 -6.81 -0.38
CA GLU A 87 -27.44 -7.21 1.02
C GLU A 87 -26.23 -8.11 1.26
N ARG A 88 -25.75 -8.82 0.21
CA ARG A 88 -24.57 -9.70 0.28
C ARG A 88 -23.27 -8.96 -0.02
N PHE A 89 -23.30 -7.66 -0.30
CA PHE A 89 -22.08 -6.89 -0.49
C PHE A 89 -21.21 -6.92 0.77
N GLY A 90 -19.98 -7.41 0.61
CA GLY A 90 -19.04 -7.62 1.68
C GLY A 90 -18.01 -6.52 1.88
N GLY A 91 -17.79 -5.71 0.84
CA GLY A 91 -16.70 -4.75 0.74
C GLY A 91 -16.22 -4.66 -0.71
N ALA A 92 -15.29 -3.75 -0.98
CA ALA A 92 -14.72 -3.61 -2.32
C ALA A 92 -13.33 -3.00 -2.31
N GLY A 93 -12.50 -3.39 -3.27
CA GLY A 93 -11.38 -2.58 -3.71
C GLY A 93 -11.86 -1.46 -4.64
N ILE A 94 -11.24 -0.30 -4.55
CA ILE A 94 -11.46 0.85 -5.44
C ILE A 94 -10.13 1.19 -6.09
N THR A 95 -10.11 1.27 -7.42
CA THR A 95 -8.94 1.69 -8.18
C THR A 95 -9.24 2.89 -9.07
N MET A 96 -8.24 3.34 -9.82
CA MET A 96 -8.36 4.44 -10.78
C MET A 96 -9.58 4.21 -11.70
N PRO A 97 -10.34 5.26 -12.05
CA PRO A 97 -10.18 6.68 -11.64
C PRO A 97 -10.94 7.05 -10.34
N LEU A 98 -11.56 6.09 -9.66
CA LEU A 98 -12.60 6.35 -8.66
C LEU A 98 -12.07 6.77 -7.28
N LYS A 99 -10.79 6.51 -6.97
CA LYS A 99 -10.25 6.58 -5.61
C LYS A 99 -10.46 7.92 -4.91
N VAL A 100 -10.39 9.04 -5.65
CA VAL A 100 -10.59 10.39 -5.13
C VAL A 100 -12.06 10.77 -5.17
N ALA A 101 -12.72 10.54 -6.31
CA ALA A 101 -14.12 10.90 -6.52
C ALA A 101 -15.06 10.31 -5.47
N VAL A 102 -14.83 9.06 -5.06
CA VAL A 102 -15.66 8.37 -4.06
C VAL A 102 -15.61 9.04 -2.67
N THR A 103 -14.62 9.89 -2.40
CA THR A 103 -14.47 10.58 -1.11
C THR A 103 -15.29 11.87 -1.00
N HIS A 104 -15.73 12.44 -2.14
CA HIS A 104 -16.41 13.74 -2.17
C HIS A 104 -17.88 13.66 -1.76
N GLN A 105 -18.48 12.47 -1.83
CA GLN A 105 -19.90 12.25 -1.60
C GLN A 105 -20.07 11.14 -0.56
N LEU A 106 -20.65 11.51 0.59
CA LEU A 106 -20.89 10.60 1.71
C LEU A 106 -22.38 10.60 2.06
N GLY A 107 -22.86 9.49 2.62
CA GLY A 107 -24.23 9.33 3.09
C GLY A 107 -25.00 8.24 2.32
N PRO A 108 -26.28 8.03 2.67
CA PRO A 108 -27.05 6.86 2.24
C PRO A 108 -27.25 6.76 0.72
N GLU A 109 -27.25 7.89 0.01
CA GLU A 109 -27.41 7.96 -1.45
C GLU A 109 -26.11 7.73 -2.23
N HIS A 110 -24.96 7.67 -1.54
CA HIS A 110 -23.63 7.55 -2.15
C HIS A 110 -22.93 6.27 -1.70
N ALA A 111 -21.81 5.88 -2.30
CA ALA A 111 -21.17 4.60 -1.99
C ALA A 111 -20.72 4.44 -0.52
N LEU A 112 -20.28 5.54 0.12
CA LEU A 112 -19.67 5.54 1.45
C LEU A 112 -20.55 6.31 2.45
N ASP A 113 -20.61 5.82 3.68
CA ASP A 113 -21.26 6.54 4.79
C ASP A 113 -20.26 7.44 5.51
N GLU A 114 -19.02 6.98 5.64
CA GLU A 114 -17.96 7.72 6.32
C GLU A 114 -16.58 7.35 5.77
N LEU A 115 -15.60 8.18 6.13
CA LEU A 115 -14.19 7.90 5.92
C LEU A 115 -13.51 7.70 7.27
N ASN A 116 -12.58 6.75 7.37
CA ASN A 116 -11.69 6.68 8.53
C ASN A 116 -10.64 7.81 8.50
N ASP A 117 -9.88 7.95 9.59
CA ASP A 117 -8.91 9.04 9.72
C ASP A 117 -7.82 9.00 8.64
N VAL A 118 -7.39 7.80 8.23
CA VAL A 118 -6.37 7.62 7.18
C VAL A 118 -6.91 8.06 5.82
N ALA A 119 -8.12 7.63 5.42
CA ALA A 119 -8.72 8.04 4.16
C ALA A 119 -9.00 9.54 4.11
N ARG A 120 -9.41 10.16 5.23
CA ARG A 120 -9.56 11.63 5.33
C ARG A 120 -8.22 12.33 5.17
N ALA A 121 -7.18 11.86 5.86
CA ALA A 121 -5.84 12.44 5.76
C ALA A 121 -5.24 12.32 4.36
N ILE A 122 -5.55 11.26 3.60
CA ILE A 122 -5.04 11.07 2.24
C ILE A 122 -5.93 11.75 1.19
N GLY A 123 -7.24 11.90 1.45
CA GLY A 123 -8.22 12.34 0.45
C GLY A 123 -8.43 11.33 -0.67
N SER A 124 -8.29 10.03 -0.37
CA SER A 124 -8.40 8.95 -1.34
C SER A 124 -8.77 7.64 -0.64
N VAL A 125 -9.68 6.87 -1.24
CA VAL A 125 -10.11 5.55 -0.78
C VAL A 125 -9.75 4.50 -1.82
N ASN A 126 -9.10 3.42 -1.39
CA ASN A 126 -8.89 2.23 -2.21
C ASN A 126 -9.67 1.01 -1.70
N THR A 127 -10.37 1.14 -0.57
CA THR A 127 -11.01 0.02 0.14
C THR A 127 -12.30 0.46 0.80
N ILE A 128 -13.38 -0.26 0.53
CA ILE A 128 -14.67 -0.17 1.23
C ILE A 128 -14.77 -1.35 2.19
N VAL A 129 -14.98 -1.05 3.47
CA VAL A 129 -15.24 -2.04 4.52
C VAL A 129 -16.69 -1.90 4.98
N VAL A 130 -17.40 -3.00 5.11
CA VAL A 130 -18.78 -3.01 5.60
C VAL A 130 -18.79 -3.35 7.08
N VAL A 131 -19.40 -2.49 7.90
CA VAL A 131 -19.65 -2.78 9.31
C VAL A 131 -21.15 -2.82 9.55
N ARG A 132 -21.61 -3.85 10.25
CA ARG A 132 -23.03 -4.06 10.59
C ARG A 132 -23.24 -3.91 12.09
N ASN A 133 -24.22 -3.09 12.46
CA ASN A 133 -24.72 -2.98 13.83
C ASN A 133 -26.23 -3.23 13.86
N GLY A 134 -26.62 -4.49 14.10
CA GLY A 134 -28.01 -4.93 13.93
C GLY A 134 -28.41 -4.89 12.45
N GLU A 135 -29.56 -4.28 12.15
CA GLU A 135 -30.01 -4.07 10.78
C GLU A 135 -29.27 -2.93 10.07
N THR A 136 -28.60 -2.06 10.84
CA THR A 136 -27.88 -0.93 10.25
C THR A 136 -26.56 -1.40 9.65
N ARG A 137 -26.38 -1.06 8.37
CA ARG A 137 -25.17 -1.33 7.60
C ARG A 137 -24.49 0.00 7.30
N ARG A 138 -23.18 0.05 7.52
CA ARG A 138 -22.33 1.18 7.17
C ARG A 138 -21.19 0.76 6.26
N ASN A 139 -20.95 1.55 5.22
CA ASN A 139 -19.85 1.41 4.27
C ASN A 139 -18.76 2.43 4.63
N ILE A 140 -17.62 1.96 5.13
CA ILE A 140 -16.51 2.80 5.59
C ILE A 140 -15.44 2.83 4.50
N GLY A 141 -15.08 4.03 4.05
CA GLY A 141 -13.93 4.23 3.17
C GLY A 141 -12.63 4.26 3.95
N THR A 142 -11.66 3.46 3.52
CA THR A 142 -10.29 3.43 4.05
C THR A 142 -9.27 3.35 2.91
N ASN A 143 -7.99 3.50 3.25
CA ASN A 143 -6.89 3.44 2.30
C ASN A 143 -5.80 2.47 2.80
N THR A 144 -5.61 1.38 2.07
CA THR A 144 -4.58 0.37 2.34
C THR A 144 -3.34 0.54 1.47
N ASP A 145 -3.33 1.43 0.46
CA ASP A 145 -2.09 1.73 -0.28
C ASP A 145 -1.04 2.33 0.66
N PHE A 146 -1.47 3.16 1.62
CA PHE A 146 -0.64 3.66 2.71
C PHE A 146 0.03 2.52 3.50
N ILE A 147 -0.73 1.47 3.82
CA ILE A 147 -0.21 0.28 4.52
C ILE A 147 0.77 -0.45 3.59
N GLY A 148 0.44 -0.58 2.31
CA GLY A 148 1.31 -1.19 1.30
C GLY A 148 2.68 -0.54 1.21
N VAL A 149 2.73 0.80 1.14
CA VAL A 149 3.99 1.57 1.12
C VAL A 149 4.75 1.40 2.44
N LEU A 150 4.06 1.60 3.56
CA LEU A 150 4.66 1.56 4.89
C LEU A 150 5.28 0.19 5.18
N HIS A 151 4.52 -0.89 4.97
CA HIS A 151 4.99 -2.25 5.19
C HIS A 151 6.13 -2.61 4.24
N ALA A 152 6.06 -2.27 2.95
CA ALA A 152 7.11 -2.56 1.99
C ALA A 152 8.46 -1.95 2.43
N ILE A 153 8.47 -0.68 2.86
CA ILE A 153 9.69 -0.01 3.35
C ILE A 153 10.20 -0.68 4.64
N LEU A 154 9.31 -1.00 5.59
CA LEU A 154 9.69 -1.70 6.82
C LEU A 154 10.28 -3.10 6.53
N ARG A 155 9.69 -3.86 5.60
CA ARG A 155 10.20 -5.18 5.18
C ARG A 155 11.63 -5.04 4.66
N ALA A 156 11.85 -4.10 3.74
CA ALA A 156 13.17 -3.86 3.17
C ALA A 156 14.19 -3.44 4.23
N SER A 157 13.80 -2.58 5.18
CA SER A 157 14.68 -2.18 6.28
C SER A 157 15.02 -3.35 7.21
N ALA A 158 14.05 -4.18 7.58
CA ALA A 158 14.25 -5.35 8.43
C ALA A 158 15.21 -6.36 7.79
N VAL A 159 15.04 -6.65 6.50
CA VAL A 159 15.89 -7.58 5.74
C VAL A 159 17.34 -7.11 5.75
N GLN A 160 17.58 -5.81 5.54
CA GLN A 160 18.93 -5.25 5.56
C GLN A 160 19.61 -5.32 6.94
N GLN A 161 18.83 -5.44 8.01
CA GLN A 161 19.29 -5.54 9.40
C GLN A 161 19.28 -6.98 9.94
N SER A 162 18.99 -7.98 9.09
CA SER A 162 18.79 -9.37 9.50
C SER A 162 17.74 -9.56 10.60
N LEU A 163 16.71 -8.70 10.61
CA LEU A 163 15.57 -8.79 11.52
C LEU A 163 14.42 -9.56 10.85
N SER A 164 13.56 -10.18 11.66
CA SER A 164 12.29 -10.69 11.14
C SER A 164 11.40 -9.53 10.72
N VAL A 165 10.66 -9.68 9.63
CA VAL A 165 9.79 -8.58 9.18
C VAL A 165 8.69 -8.27 10.22
N GLY A 166 8.18 -9.30 10.89
CA GLY A 166 7.24 -9.16 12.00
C GLY A 166 7.78 -8.37 13.19
N PHE A 167 9.08 -8.08 13.26
CA PHE A 167 9.65 -7.23 14.31
C PHE A 167 9.07 -5.81 14.33
N TYR A 168 8.82 -5.24 13.14
CA TYR A 168 8.25 -3.90 13.01
C TYR A 168 6.73 -3.90 12.82
N LEU A 169 6.15 -5.04 12.44
CA LEU A 169 4.73 -5.18 12.13
C LEU A 169 3.98 -5.67 13.38
N GLY A 170 2.84 -5.06 13.70
CA GLY A 170 2.02 -5.43 14.87
C GLY A 170 2.11 -4.49 16.07
N HIS A 171 2.90 -3.42 16.00
CA HIS A 171 2.87 -2.36 17.01
C HIS A 171 1.78 -1.32 16.76
N PRO A 172 1.14 -0.77 17.82
CA PRO A 172 0.03 0.19 17.68
C PRO A 172 0.45 1.55 17.11
N SER A 173 1.76 1.85 17.09
CA SER A 173 2.32 3.01 16.41
C SER A 173 3.43 2.54 15.48
N PRO A 174 3.49 3.07 14.24
CA PRO A 174 4.53 2.68 13.30
C PRO A 174 5.89 3.12 13.85
N PRO A 175 6.93 2.28 13.73
CA PRO A 175 8.26 2.65 14.14
C PRO A 175 8.79 3.78 13.25
N ARG A 176 9.73 4.55 13.77
CA ARG A 176 10.29 5.72 13.08
C ARG A 176 11.75 5.53 12.78
N PHE A 177 12.20 6.01 11.62
CA PHE A 177 13.62 6.16 11.36
C PHE A 177 14.20 7.23 12.28
N VAL A 178 15.31 6.91 12.91
CA VAL A 178 16.04 7.84 13.77
C VAL A 178 17.46 7.96 13.26
N ASP A 179 17.88 9.20 12.98
CA ASP A 179 19.29 9.52 12.80
C ASP A 179 19.93 9.69 14.19
N SER A 180 20.67 8.67 14.62
CA SER A 180 21.33 8.66 15.92
C SER A 180 22.53 9.60 16.02
N ILE A 181 23.01 10.17 14.90
CA ILE A 181 24.24 10.96 14.86
C ILE A 181 23.94 12.46 14.98
N TYR A 182 22.92 12.95 14.29
CA TYR A 182 22.58 14.39 14.29
C TYR A 182 21.32 14.74 15.09
N GLY A 183 20.50 13.75 15.45
CA GLY A 183 19.22 13.99 16.14
C GLY A 183 18.19 14.74 15.28
N ILE A 184 18.43 14.86 13.98
CA ILE A 184 17.52 15.47 13.01
C ILE A 184 16.79 14.38 12.20
N PRO A 185 15.54 14.60 11.77
CA PRO A 185 14.83 13.62 10.94
C PRO A 185 15.55 13.35 9.61
N CYS A 186 15.62 12.09 9.20
CA CYS A 186 16.00 11.73 7.83
C CYS A 186 14.92 12.20 6.84
N SER A 187 15.30 12.39 5.59
CA SER A 187 14.39 12.85 4.54
C SER A 187 14.00 11.73 3.57
N ALA A 188 13.00 12.02 2.73
CA ALA A 188 12.53 11.12 1.69
C ALA A 188 12.07 11.90 0.44
N PHE A 189 11.78 11.21 -0.65
CA PHE A 189 11.15 11.83 -1.82
C PHE A 189 10.02 10.98 -2.41
N VAL A 190 9.08 11.64 -3.09
CA VAL A 190 7.94 11.00 -3.77
C VAL A 190 7.81 11.56 -5.18
N ILE A 191 7.55 10.69 -6.14
CA ILE A 191 7.36 11.06 -7.55
C ILE A 191 5.89 10.88 -7.95
N GLY A 192 5.25 11.94 -8.45
CA GLY A 192 3.84 11.97 -8.90
C GLY A 192 2.95 12.84 -8.02
N ALA A 193 1.64 12.85 -8.29
CA ALA A 193 0.67 13.65 -7.52
C ALA A 193 -0.71 12.98 -7.31
N GLY A 194 -0.89 11.73 -7.74
CA GLY A 194 -2.17 11.01 -7.60
C GLY A 194 -2.47 10.47 -6.18
N GLY A 195 -3.54 9.69 -6.04
CA GLY A 195 -3.92 9.07 -4.76
C GLY A 195 -2.83 8.17 -4.14
N ALA A 196 -2.03 7.48 -4.97
CA ALA A 196 -0.87 6.71 -4.51
C ALA A 196 0.24 7.61 -3.94
N CYS A 197 0.48 8.79 -4.56
CA CYS A 197 1.45 9.77 -4.07
C CYS A 197 1.06 10.27 -2.68
N ARG A 198 -0.21 10.67 -2.48
CA ARG A 198 -0.68 11.11 -1.15
C ARG A 198 -0.59 10.00 -0.10
N SER A 199 -0.84 8.75 -0.50
CA SER A 199 -0.66 7.59 0.38
C SER A 199 0.81 7.38 0.76
N ALA A 200 1.74 7.56 -0.20
CA ALA A 200 3.17 7.47 0.04
C ALA A 200 3.69 8.59 0.94
N ILE A 201 3.26 9.84 0.73
CA ILE A 201 3.62 10.98 1.61
C ILE A 201 3.22 10.69 3.05
N LEU A 202 1.97 10.24 3.28
CA LEU A 202 1.52 9.93 4.63
C LEU A 202 2.31 8.75 5.23
N ALA A 203 2.63 7.72 4.44
CA ALA A 203 3.43 6.57 4.89
C ALA A 203 4.83 6.99 5.33
N LEU A 204 5.54 7.77 4.52
CA LEU A 204 6.88 8.27 4.84
C LEU A 204 6.86 9.20 6.06
N HIS A 205 5.85 10.06 6.17
CA HIS A 205 5.68 10.92 7.34
C HIS A 205 5.47 10.10 8.63
N LYS A 206 4.66 9.03 8.56
CA LYS A 206 4.43 8.13 9.70
C LYS A 206 5.69 7.35 10.11
N LEU A 207 6.58 7.09 9.14
CA LEU A 207 7.92 6.54 9.38
C LEU A 207 8.92 7.59 9.93
N GLY A 208 8.48 8.81 10.23
CA GLY A 208 9.29 9.87 10.83
C GLY A 208 10.15 10.66 9.84
N LEU A 209 9.91 10.53 8.53
CA LEU A 209 10.73 11.17 7.51
C LEU A 209 10.26 12.60 7.22
N SER A 210 11.21 13.54 7.25
CA SER A 210 10.99 14.97 7.04
C SER A 210 12.29 15.67 6.67
N PRO A 211 12.29 16.58 5.66
CA PRO A 211 11.21 16.86 4.72
C PRO A 211 10.95 15.69 3.76
N ILE A 212 9.79 15.72 3.11
CA ILE A 212 9.45 14.85 1.98
C ILE A 212 9.47 15.68 0.70
N TYR A 213 10.42 15.40 -0.19
CA TYR A 213 10.54 16.11 -1.46
C TYR A 213 9.52 15.58 -2.48
N LEU A 214 8.78 16.48 -3.12
CA LEU A 214 7.76 16.13 -4.12
C LEU A 214 8.23 16.46 -5.54
N LEU A 215 8.33 15.44 -6.38
CA LEU A 215 8.71 15.56 -7.79
C LEU A 215 7.48 15.30 -8.65
N ASN A 216 6.97 16.29 -9.36
CA ASN A 216 5.83 16.07 -10.27
C ASN A 216 5.94 16.96 -11.51
N ARG A 217 5.36 16.47 -12.63
CA ARG A 217 5.38 17.16 -13.92
C ARG A 217 4.46 18.39 -13.95
N LEU A 218 3.25 18.32 -13.38
CA LEU A 218 2.24 19.40 -13.47
C LEU A 218 2.28 20.30 -12.22
N ALA A 219 2.41 21.61 -12.44
CA ALA A 219 2.63 22.58 -11.35
C ALA A 219 1.41 22.73 -10.46
N GLU A 220 0.22 22.76 -11.06
CA GLU A 220 -1.06 22.85 -10.37
C GLU A 220 -1.25 21.64 -9.43
N GLU A 221 -1.14 20.42 -9.97
CA GLU A 221 -1.20 19.19 -9.16
C GLU A 221 -0.12 19.16 -8.04
N THR A 222 1.09 19.70 -8.30
CA THR A 222 2.12 19.82 -7.26
C THR A 222 1.62 20.70 -6.10
N GLN A 223 1.03 21.85 -6.41
CA GLN A 223 0.52 22.78 -5.39
C GLN A 223 -0.67 22.19 -4.64
N GLU A 224 -1.56 21.47 -5.33
CA GLU A 224 -2.68 20.77 -4.69
C GLU A 224 -2.20 19.77 -3.63
N VAL A 225 -1.16 18.97 -3.94
CA VAL A 225 -0.59 18.01 -2.97
C VAL A 225 0.07 18.74 -1.80
N VAL A 226 0.80 19.84 -2.05
CA VAL A 226 1.43 20.62 -0.98
C VAL A 226 0.36 21.24 -0.06
N ALA A 227 -0.67 21.86 -0.64
CA ALA A 227 -1.78 22.44 0.11
C ALA A 227 -2.56 21.38 0.91
N HIS A 228 -2.74 20.18 0.34
CA HIS A 228 -3.42 19.06 1.01
C HIS A 228 -2.74 18.66 2.33
N PHE A 229 -1.41 18.81 2.43
CA PHE A 229 -0.64 18.43 3.62
C PHE A 229 -0.14 19.61 4.46
N GLU A 230 -0.58 20.84 4.14
CA GLU A 230 -0.14 22.05 4.82
C GLU A 230 -0.36 21.96 6.33
N GLY A 231 0.67 22.31 7.11
CA GLY A 231 0.65 22.26 8.58
C GLY A 231 0.70 20.85 9.18
N VAL A 232 0.70 19.79 8.37
CA VAL A 232 0.74 18.39 8.83
C VAL A 232 2.04 17.70 8.42
N VAL A 233 2.47 17.85 7.17
CA VAL A 233 3.68 17.24 6.62
C VAL A 233 4.53 18.29 5.92
N ASP A 234 5.84 18.30 6.20
CA ASP A 234 6.81 19.17 5.49
C ASP A 234 7.07 18.61 4.07
N VAL A 235 6.19 18.95 3.13
CA VAL A 235 6.30 18.58 1.72
C VAL A 235 7.00 19.70 0.95
N LYS A 236 8.16 19.39 0.36
CA LYS A 236 8.99 20.35 -0.39
C LYS A 236 8.93 20.09 -1.90
N PRO A 237 8.20 20.89 -2.69
CA PRO A 237 8.10 20.68 -4.13
C PRO A 237 9.43 21.02 -4.83
N LEU A 238 9.92 20.08 -5.64
CA LEU A 238 11.13 20.26 -6.47
C LEU A 238 10.75 20.11 -7.94
N ARG A 239 10.97 21.18 -8.70
CA ARG A 239 10.68 21.24 -10.15
C ARG A 239 11.85 21.73 -10.99
N THR A 240 13.01 22.00 -10.36
CA THR A 240 14.22 22.49 -11.01
C THR A 240 15.47 21.95 -10.31
N MET A 241 16.57 21.84 -11.08
CA MET A 241 17.88 21.46 -10.52
C MET A 241 18.42 22.48 -9.51
N LEU A 242 18.06 23.75 -9.64
CA LEU A 242 18.45 24.77 -8.65
C LEU A 242 17.82 24.50 -7.29
N GLN A 243 16.51 24.19 -7.26
CA GLN A 243 15.82 23.82 -6.01
C GLN A 243 16.42 22.55 -5.41
N TRP A 244 16.72 21.53 -6.25
CA TRP A 244 17.38 20.32 -5.77
C TRP A 244 18.77 20.61 -5.18
N ALA A 245 19.58 21.41 -5.87
CA ALA A 245 20.93 21.76 -5.41
C ALA A 245 20.91 22.49 -4.06
N GLN A 246 19.92 23.37 -3.83
CA GLN A 246 19.73 24.02 -2.53
C GLN A 246 19.43 23.02 -1.42
N GLN A 247 18.52 22.06 -1.67
CA GLN A 247 18.18 21.04 -0.66
C GLN A 247 19.33 20.04 -0.45
N SER A 248 20.09 19.71 -1.50
CA SER A 248 21.28 18.86 -1.38
C SER A 248 22.36 19.57 -0.56
N ASN A 249 22.60 20.86 -0.78
CA ASN A 249 23.50 21.63 0.06
C ASN A 249 23.07 21.64 1.53
N ALA A 250 21.78 21.84 1.81
CA ALA A 250 21.23 21.77 3.17
C ALA A 250 21.49 20.41 3.84
N ARG A 251 21.44 19.30 3.09
CA ARG A 251 21.84 17.97 3.59
C ARG A 251 23.33 17.85 3.84
N VAL A 252 24.16 18.35 2.92
CA VAL A 252 25.63 18.31 3.04
C VAL A 252 26.13 19.11 4.25
N VAL A 253 25.52 20.25 4.55
CA VAL A 253 25.89 21.07 5.72
C VAL A 253 25.22 20.62 7.03
N GLY A 254 24.39 19.58 6.99
CA GLY A 254 23.76 19.00 8.18
C GLY A 254 22.51 19.74 8.68
N GLU A 255 21.90 20.62 7.89
CA GLU A 255 20.61 21.25 8.22
C GLU A 255 19.43 20.29 8.06
N VAL A 256 19.57 19.29 7.18
CA VAL A 256 18.54 18.29 6.87
C VAL A 256 19.18 16.90 6.86
N GLY A 257 18.50 15.90 7.42
CA GLY A 257 18.99 14.54 7.41
C GLY A 257 19.04 13.90 6.01
N PRO A 258 19.82 12.82 5.83
CA PRO A 258 20.00 12.17 4.54
C PRO A 258 18.69 11.62 4.00
N VAL A 259 18.61 11.47 2.67
CA VAL A 259 17.49 10.81 2.01
C VAL A 259 17.64 9.31 2.19
N ILE A 260 16.71 8.66 2.87
CA ILE A 260 16.79 7.21 3.12
C ILE A 260 15.80 6.38 2.29
N ALA A 261 14.74 7.03 1.80
CA ALA A 261 13.66 6.38 1.07
C ALA A 261 13.14 7.25 -0.08
N GLY A 262 12.73 6.60 -1.17
CA GLY A 262 12.02 7.21 -2.29
C GLY A 262 10.83 6.37 -2.72
N VAL A 263 9.74 7.01 -3.16
CA VAL A 263 8.56 6.30 -3.67
C VAL A 263 8.12 6.84 -5.03
N GLY A 264 8.16 5.99 -6.06
CA GLY A 264 7.60 6.23 -7.38
C GLY A 264 6.10 5.98 -7.39
N CYS A 265 5.29 6.95 -7.83
CA CYS A 265 3.83 6.84 -7.94
C CYS A 265 3.31 7.24 -9.32
N ILE A 266 4.18 7.22 -10.34
CA ILE A 266 3.83 7.51 -11.73
C ILE A 266 3.73 6.22 -12.56
N PRO A 267 2.94 6.21 -13.64
CA PRO A 267 2.95 5.11 -14.59
C PRO A 267 4.36 4.90 -15.18
N ALA A 268 4.72 3.66 -15.46
CA ALA A 268 6.00 3.30 -16.08
C ALA A 268 5.99 3.55 -17.60
N LEU A 269 5.74 4.80 -18.00
CA LEU A 269 5.79 5.27 -19.37
C LEU A 269 7.09 6.06 -19.61
N PRO A 270 7.74 5.94 -20.77
CA PRO A 270 8.88 6.78 -21.10
C PRO A 270 8.53 8.27 -21.05
N PRO A 271 9.38 9.15 -20.48
CA PRO A 271 9.10 10.58 -20.41
C PRO A 271 9.16 11.22 -21.79
N VAL A 272 8.12 11.96 -22.17
CA VAL A 272 8.00 12.60 -23.49
C VAL A 272 8.24 14.11 -23.37
N THR A 273 7.51 14.75 -22.46
CA THR A 273 7.53 16.20 -22.23
C THR A 273 8.79 16.64 -21.50
N ALA A 274 9.09 17.94 -21.55
CA ALA A 274 10.23 18.51 -20.82
C ALA A 274 10.04 18.35 -19.30
N GLU A 275 8.80 18.48 -18.83
CA GLU A 275 8.40 18.37 -17.44
C GLU A 275 8.52 16.92 -16.94
N GLU A 276 8.15 15.93 -17.75
CA GLU A 276 8.40 14.53 -17.43
C GLU A 276 9.91 14.23 -17.38
N LYS A 277 10.69 14.70 -18.36
CA LYS A 277 12.16 14.51 -18.36
C LYS A 277 12.82 15.20 -17.15
N MET A 278 12.31 16.34 -16.72
CA MET A 278 12.73 17.04 -15.51
C MET A 278 12.54 16.17 -14.27
N VAL A 279 11.39 15.49 -14.13
CA VAL A 279 11.14 14.57 -13.02
C VAL A 279 12.17 13.44 -12.97
N TYR A 280 12.49 12.83 -14.11
CA TYR A 280 13.53 11.79 -14.19
C TYR A 280 14.92 12.34 -13.84
N THR A 281 15.26 13.54 -14.31
CA THR A 281 16.55 14.18 -14.00
C THR A 281 16.70 14.46 -12.51
N LEU A 282 15.64 14.95 -11.86
CA LEU A 282 15.61 15.15 -10.41
C LEU A 282 15.72 13.81 -9.66
N SER A 283 15.00 12.78 -10.12
CA SER A 283 15.04 11.43 -9.52
C SER A 283 16.45 10.84 -9.59
N GLN A 284 17.10 10.92 -10.75
CA GLN A 284 18.49 10.51 -10.94
C GLN A 284 19.45 11.26 -10.00
N SER A 285 19.18 12.55 -9.76
CA SER A 285 20.01 13.36 -8.86
C SER A 285 19.91 12.88 -7.41
N PHE A 286 18.71 12.49 -6.94
CA PHE A 286 18.56 11.82 -5.65
C PHE A 286 19.25 10.46 -5.62
N PHE A 287 19.14 9.67 -6.69
CA PHE A 287 19.80 8.37 -6.75
C PHE A 287 21.32 8.48 -6.68
N ALA A 288 21.90 9.44 -7.40
CA ALA A 288 23.33 9.69 -7.47
C ALA A 288 23.93 10.37 -6.23
N GLU A 289 23.10 10.96 -5.37
CA GLU A 289 23.57 11.61 -4.15
C GLU A 289 24.30 10.59 -3.26
N PRO A 290 25.50 10.90 -2.74
CA PRO A 290 26.24 9.96 -1.88
C PRO A 290 25.44 9.58 -0.63
N PHE A 291 25.56 8.32 -0.22
CA PHE A 291 24.99 7.81 1.02
C PHE A 291 26.06 7.03 1.77
N ASP A 292 26.67 7.65 2.77
CA ASP A 292 27.70 7.03 3.58
C ASP A 292 27.08 6.42 4.83
N VAL A 293 26.89 5.11 4.81
CA VAL A 293 26.35 4.33 5.93
C VAL A 293 27.18 4.50 7.19
N ALA A 294 28.50 4.73 7.09
CA ALA A 294 29.37 4.88 8.26
C ALA A 294 29.13 6.21 9.00
N LEU A 295 28.66 7.25 8.29
CA LEU A 295 28.24 8.53 8.87
C LEU A 295 26.82 8.51 9.45
N VAL A 296 26.09 7.41 9.26
CA VAL A 296 24.72 7.21 9.76
C VAL A 296 24.55 5.90 10.54
N ALA A 297 25.66 5.21 10.83
CA ALA A 297 25.66 3.93 11.51
C ALA A 297 25.25 4.12 12.98
N PRO A 298 24.42 3.21 13.53
CA PRO A 298 24.11 3.22 14.95
C PRO A 298 25.40 3.17 15.79
N THR A 299 25.49 4.02 16.81
CA THR A 299 26.54 3.89 17.85
C THR A 299 26.35 2.54 18.56
N GLN A 300 27.38 2.06 19.29
CA GLN A 300 27.31 0.76 20.01
C GLN A 300 26.09 0.65 20.96
N ASP A 301 25.47 1.77 21.35
CA ASP A 301 24.29 1.83 22.21
C ASP A 301 22.94 1.95 21.45
N THR A 302 22.96 2.11 20.13
CA THR A 302 21.73 2.29 19.31
C THR A 302 21.23 0.93 18.82
N VAL A 303 20.19 0.41 19.48
CA VAL A 303 19.58 -0.88 19.16
C VAL A 303 18.23 -0.66 18.47
N ALA A 304 17.94 -1.44 17.42
CA ALA A 304 16.60 -1.46 16.83
C ALA A 304 15.58 -1.78 17.92
N SER A 305 14.48 -1.05 17.94
CA SER A 305 13.38 -1.31 18.86
C SER A 305 12.08 -1.40 18.07
N ALA A 306 11.03 -1.87 18.71
CA ALA A 306 9.72 -1.93 18.06
C ALA A 306 9.14 -0.54 17.72
N THR A 307 9.76 0.54 18.21
CA THR A 307 9.39 1.93 17.90
C THR A 307 10.47 2.69 17.12
N THR A 308 11.66 2.11 16.95
CA THR A 308 12.82 2.75 16.31
C THR A 308 13.40 1.86 15.21
N ILE A 309 13.42 2.36 13.98
CA ILE A 309 14.01 1.73 12.82
C ILE A 309 15.46 2.21 12.69
N LEU A 310 16.42 1.29 12.65
CA LEU A 310 17.80 1.65 12.32
C LEU A 310 17.89 2.07 10.85
N LEU A 311 18.89 2.87 10.52
CA LEU A 311 19.07 3.28 9.13
C LEU A 311 19.50 2.09 8.26
N PRO A 312 18.97 2.00 7.03
CA PRO A 312 19.28 0.89 6.15
C PRO A 312 20.70 1.02 5.58
N SER A 313 21.37 -0.10 5.29
CA SER A 313 22.69 -0.10 4.65
C SER A 313 22.64 0.33 3.17
N LYS A 314 21.46 0.24 2.55
CA LYS A 314 21.13 0.76 1.23
C LYS A 314 19.82 1.52 1.32
N ARG A 315 19.80 2.74 0.78
CA ARG A 315 18.58 3.53 0.64
C ARG A 315 17.53 2.74 -0.13
N ILE A 316 16.26 2.95 0.24
CA ILE A 316 15.15 2.13 -0.24
C ILE A 316 14.39 2.90 -1.33
N PHE A 317 14.18 2.31 -2.50
CA PHE A 317 13.32 2.89 -3.52
C PHE A 317 12.17 1.94 -3.85
N LEU A 318 10.95 2.36 -3.55
CA LEU A 318 9.73 1.64 -3.90
C LEU A 318 9.10 2.27 -5.14
N ASP A 319 8.85 1.51 -6.20
CA ASP A 319 8.00 1.96 -7.29
C ASP A 319 6.64 1.29 -7.17
N MET A 320 5.56 2.08 -7.02
CA MET A 320 4.19 1.57 -6.90
C MET A 320 3.70 0.94 -8.21
N CYS A 321 4.34 1.24 -9.34
CA CYS A 321 4.04 0.59 -10.59
C CYS A 321 4.58 -0.85 -10.59
N TYR A 322 3.71 -1.82 -10.94
CA TYR A 322 4.07 -3.23 -11.00
C TYR A 322 4.04 -3.82 -12.42
N LYS A 323 3.68 -3.00 -13.43
CA LYS A 323 3.67 -3.38 -14.86
C LYS A 323 4.36 -2.27 -15.69
N PRO A 324 5.54 -2.53 -16.29
CA PRO A 324 6.34 -3.75 -16.20
C PRO A 324 6.96 -3.91 -14.80
N ARG A 325 7.43 -5.13 -14.47
CA ARG A 325 8.06 -5.40 -13.16
C ARG A 325 9.30 -4.58 -12.87
N LEU A 326 10.12 -4.37 -13.90
CA LEU A 326 11.33 -3.57 -13.81
C LEU A 326 11.10 -2.28 -14.59
N THR A 327 10.55 -1.28 -13.90
CA THR A 327 10.27 0.05 -14.45
C THR A 327 11.59 0.79 -14.75
N PRO A 328 11.56 1.85 -15.58
CA PRO A 328 12.74 2.68 -15.81
C PRO A 328 13.35 3.24 -14.51
N LEU A 329 12.53 3.71 -13.57
CA LEU A 329 12.99 4.25 -12.29
C LEU A 329 13.68 3.18 -11.43
N LEU A 330 13.14 1.96 -11.40
CA LEU A 330 13.79 0.84 -10.69
C LEU A 330 15.16 0.50 -11.31
N ARG A 331 15.28 0.53 -12.64
CA ARG A 331 16.57 0.27 -13.32
C ARG A 331 17.62 1.32 -12.96
N GLU A 332 17.23 2.59 -12.93
CA GLU A 332 18.10 3.68 -12.54
C GLU A 332 18.53 3.54 -11.08
N ALA A 333 17.59 3.31 -10.16
CA ALA A 333 17.88 3.13 -8.74
C ALA A 333 18.90 1.99 -8.48
N VAL A 334 18.77 0.85 -9.19
CA VAL A 334 19.75 -0.26 -9.11
C VAL A 334 21.16 0.16 -9.52
N GLN A 335 21.31 1.03 -10.52
CA GLN A 335 22.63 1.50 -10.97
C GLN A 335 23.37 2.32 -9.89
N PHE A 336 22.62 2.90 -8.96
CA PHE A 336 23.16 3.69 -7.83
C PHE A 336 23.12 2.95 -6.49
N ASP A 337 23.07 1.62 -6.53
CA ASP A 337 23.08 0.72 -5.35
C ASP A 337 21.93 0.93 -4.35
N TRP A 338 20.76 1.36 -4.83
CA TRP A 338 19.56 1.40 -4.00
C TRP A 338 18.96 0.01 -3.83
N HIS A 339 18.38 -0.25 -2.66
CA HIS A 339 17.51 -1.40 -2.45
C HIS A 339 16.14 -1.12 -3.09
N THR A 340 15.91 -1.70 -4.25
CA THR A 340 14.67 -1.49 -5.02
C THR A 340 13.57 -2.46 -4.63
N ILE A 341 12.35 -1.94 -4.49
CA ILE A 341 11.12 -2.69 -4.26
C ILE A 341 10.17 -2.43 -5.43
N GLY A 342 9.73 -3.48 -6.11
CA GLY A 342 8.71 -3.38 -7.16
C GLY A 342 7.29 -3.30 -6.61
N GLY A 343 6.36 -2.76 -7.38
CA GLY A 343 4.99 -2.50 -6.93
C GLY A 343 4.17 -3.74 -6.54
N VAL A 344 4.63 -4.94 -6.91
CA VAL A 344 4.01 -6.21 -6.50
C VAL A 344 4.01 -6.34 -4.98
N GLU A 345 5.09 -5.92 -4.31
CA GLU A 345 5.18 -6.00 -2.85
C GLU A 345 4.15 -5.11 -2.17
N ALA A 346 4.05 -3.85 -2.60
CA ALA A 346 3.03 -2.92 -2.09
C ALA A 346 1.61 -3.42 -2.42
N MET A 347 1.40 -4.04 -3.58
CA MET A 347 0.13 -4.65 -3.99
C MET A 347 -0.29 -5.81 -3.08
N ILE A 348 0.66 -6.67 -2.71
CA ILE A 348 0.43 -7.78 -1.76
C ILE A 348 0.03 -7.21 -0.40
N GLU A 349 0.82 -6.28 0.14
CA GLU A 349 0.58 -5.72 1.47
C GLU A 349 -0.75 -4.97 1.57
N GLN A 350 -1.08 -4.13 0.58
CA GLN A 350 -2.39 -3.44 0.57
C GLN A 350 -3.56 -4.43 0.39
N GLY A 351 -3.34 -5.53 -0.33
CA GLY A 351 -4.34 -6.57 -0.57
C GLY A 351 -4.57 -7.47 0.65
N LEU A 352 -3.51 -7.80 1.40
CA LEU A 352 -3.62 -8.50 2.70
C LEU A 352 -4.35 -7.62 3.71
N ALA A 353 -4.02 -6.33 3.79
CA ALA A 353 -4.74 -5.40 4.66
C ALA A 353 -6.25 -5.35 4.36
N GLN A 354 -6.63 -5.31 3.08
CA GLN A 354 -8.02 -5.45 2.64
C GLN A 354 -8.65 -6.74 3.14
N ALA A 355 -8.02 -7.88 2.84
CA ALA A 355 -8.54 -9.19 3.17
C ALA A 355 -8.72 -9.37 4.68
N ARG A 356 -7.76 -8.88 5.49
CA ARG A 356 -7.83 -8.94 6.95
C ARG A 356 -9.05 -8.17 7.46
N MET A 357 -9.25 -6.93 7.02
CA MET A 357 -10.43 -6.14 7.41
C MET A 357 -11.74 -6.81 6.97
N TRP A 358 -11.79 -7.36 5.76
CA TRP A 358 -12.98 -8.07 5.29
C TRP A 358 -13.27 -9.34 6.10
N ALA A 359 -12.24 -10.12 6.44
CA ALA A 359 -12.36 -11.28 7.31
C ALA A 359 -12.81 -10.89 8.73
N ALA A 360 -12.24 -9.85 9.32
CA ALA A 360 -12.67 -9.32 10.62
C ALA A 360 -14.12 -8.81 10.60
N SER A 361 -14.54 -8.20 9.49
CA SER A 361 -15.93 -7.74 9.31
C SER A 361 -16.94 -8.85 8.99
N SER A 362 -16.47 -10.07 8.68
CA SER A 362 -17.32 -11.20 8.28
C SER A 362 -17.46 -12.27 9.35
N LYS A 363 -16.40 -12.54 10.11
CA LYS A 363 -16.36 -13.50 11.23
C LYS A 363 -17.40 -13.32 12.36
N PRO A 364 -18.08 -12.17 12.56
CA PRO A 364 -19.05 -12.05 13.65
C PRO A 364 -20.50 -12.41 13.27
N LEU A 365 -20.84 -12.56 11.99
CA LEU A 365 -22.23 -12.90 11.59
C LEU A 365 -22.64 -14.32 12.02
N SER A 366 -21.69 -15.23 12.24
CA SER A 366 -21.96 -16.62 12.64
C SER A 366 -21.92 -16.88 14.15
N SER A 367 -21.37 -15.96 14.96
CA SER A 367 -21.19 -16.14 16.42
C SER A 367 -22.07 -15.23 17.29
N GLY A 368 -22.91 -14.38 16.68
CA GLY A 368 -23.81 -13.46 17.40
C GLY A 368 -23.12 -12.24 18.02
N LEU A 369 -21.78 -12.18 18.01
CA LEU A 369 -20.98 -11.00 18.36
C LEU A 369 -20.96 -10.03 17.17
N ARG A 370 -20.86 -8.72 17.41
CA ARG A 370 -20.84 -7.70 16.34
C ARG A 370 -19.43 -7.11 16.24
N PRO A 371 -18.84 -6.97 15.04
CA PRO A 371 -17.53 -6.36 14.91
C PRO A 371 -17.63 -4.87 15.25
N LEU A 372 -16.78 -4.39 16.15
CA LEU A 372 -16.62 -2.96 16.34
C LEU A 372 -15.71 -2.41 15.23
N LEU A 373 -16.07 -1.25 14.68
CA LEU A 373 -15.29 -0.61 13.61
C LEU A 373 -13.79 -0.44 13.98
N PRO A 374 -13.41 -0.01 15.20
CA PRO A 374 -12.00 0.09 15.57
C PRO A 374 -11.24 -1.23 15.43
N ASP A 375 -11.84 -2.35 15.81
CA ASP A 375 -11.21 -3.67 15.73
C ASP A 375 -11.04 -4.11 14.27
N VAL A 376 -12.06 -3.85 13.44
CA VAL A 376 -11.99 -4.13 12.00
C VAL A 376 -10.90 -3.31 11.34
N LEU A 377 -10.77 -2.02 11.65
CA LEU A 377 -9.73 -1.19 11.08
C LEU A 377 -8.34 -1.57 11.59
N ALA A 378 -8.21 -1.92 12.88
CA ALA A 378 -6.95 -2.37 13.48
C ALA A 378 -6.44 -3.68 12.88
N SER A 379 -7.34 -4.56 12.43
CA SER A 379 -6.95 -5.84 11.84
C SER A 379 -6.16 -5.72 10.54
N ALA A 380 -6.18 -4.55 9.88
CA ALA A 380 -5.42 -4.31 8.65
C ALA A 380 -3.92 -4.60 8.79
N SER A 381 -3.37 -4.42 10.00
CA SER A 381 -1.94 -4.61 10.33
C SER A 381 -1.67 -5.85 11.20
N GLN A 382 -2.67 -6.67 11.51
CA GLN A 382 -2.51 -7.89 12.32
C GLN A 382 -2.13 -9.07 11.40
N GLU A 383 -0.83 -9.37 11.32
CA GLU A 383 -0.33 -10.49 10.50
C GLU A 383 -0.45 -11.84 11.20
N GLY A 384 -0.55 -12.90 10.41
CA GLY A 384 -0.42 -14.27 10.88
C GLY A 384 -1.50 -14.70 11.88
N ASP A 385 -1.14 -15.62 12.77
CA ASP A 385 -2.11 -16.35 13.59
C ASP A 385 -2.76 -15.50 14.71
N ASP A 386 -2.21 -14.31 14.98
CA ASP A 386 -2.83 -13.28 15.83
C ASP A 386 -3.88 -12.45 15.07
N GLY A 387 -3.93 -12.58 13.74
CA GLY A 387 -4.84 -11.87 12.84
C GLY A 387 -6.04 -12.71 12.38
N PRO A 388 -6.94 -12.12 11.57
CA PRO A 388 -8.13 -12.79 11.08
C PRO A 388 -7.85 -13.81 9.96
N ILE A 389 -6.64 -13.85 9.40
CA ILE A 389 -6.20 -14.75 8.32
C ILE A 389 -4.93 -15.46 8.79
N SER A 390 -4.86 -16.78 8.66
CA SER A 390 -3.72 -17.57 9.14
C SER A 390 -2.44 -17.31 8.35
N THR A 391 -1.30 -17.51 9.00
CA THR A 391 0.04 -17.31 8.41
C THR A 391 0.22 -18.09 7.10
N ILE A 392 -0.31 -19.31 7.04
CA ILE A 392 -0.21 -20.19 5.86
C ILE A 392 -0.98 -19.60 4.67
N ILE A 393 -2.17 -19.04 4.90
CA ILE A 393 -2.98 -18.44 3.84
C ILE A 393 -2.30 -17.18 3.30
N GLU A 394 -1.77 -16.32 4.17
CA GLU A 394 -1.05 -15.12 3.75
C GLU A 394 0.20 -15.46 2.94
N ALA A 395 0.98 -16.46 3.39
CA ALA A 395 2.17 -16.93 2.68
C ALA A 395 1.84 -17.49 1.29
N ASN A 396 0.77 -18.28 1.18
CA ASN A 396 0.31 -18.83 -0.11
C ASN A 396 -0.17 -17.73 -1.06
N ALA A 397 -0.95 -16.76 -0.58
CA ALA A 397 -1.40 -15.63 -1.40
C ALA A 397 -0.24 -14.78 -1.89
N ARG A 398 0.74 -14.50 -1.01
CA ARG A 398 1.99 -13.81 -1.36
C ARG A 398 2.78 -14.57 -2.43
N ALA A 399 2.97 -15.88 -2.26
CA ALA A 399 3.65 -16.72 -3.24
C ALA A 399 2.92 -16.73 -4.60
N LEU A 400 1.59 -16.79 -4.59
CA LEU A 400 0.78 -16.70 -5.81
C LEU A 400 0.96 -15.35 -6.51
N ALA A 401 0.91 -14.23 -5.79
CA ALA A 401 1.08 -12.90 -6.37
C ALA A 401 2.46 -12.73 -7.03
N VAL A 402 3.52 -13.24 -6.39
CA VAL A 402 4.87 -13.24 -6.97
C VAL A 402 4.90 -14.09 -8.24
N GLN A 403 4.32 -15.29 -8.24
CA GLN A 403 4.24 -16.16 -9.42
C GLN A 403 3.39 -15.58 -10.55
N MET A 404 2.28 -14.92 -10.24
CA MET A 404 1.44 -14.27 -11.25
C MET A 404 2.15 -13.08 -11.89
N SER A 405 3.06 -12.45 -11.15
CA SER A 405 3.94 -11.45 -11.75
C SER A 405 4.87 -12.11 -12.79
N ASP A 406 5.28 -13.38 -12.60
CA ASP A 406 6.17 -14.18 -13.47
C ASP A 406 5.71 -14.40 -14.92
N ILE A 407 4.44 -14.11 -15.24
CA ILE A 407 3.84 -14.34 -16.54
C ILE A 407 3.91 -13.05 -17.38
N PRO A 408 4.53 -13.06 -18.58
CA PRO A 408 4.82 -11.88 -19.39
C PRO A 408 3.58 -11.14 -19.91
#